data_AF-A0A743P5D2-F1
#
_entry.id   AF-A0A743P5D2-F1
#
_cell.length_a   1.000
_cell.length_b   1.000
_cell.length_c   1.000
_cell.angle_alpha   90.00
_cell.angle_beta   90.00
_cell.angle_gamma   90.00
#
_symmetry.space_group_name_H-M   'P 1'
#
loop_
_entity.id
_entity.type
_entity.pdbx_description
1 polymer ?
#
loop_
_entity_poly.entity_id
_entity_poly.type
_entity_poly.pdbx_seq_one_letter_code
_entity_poly.pdbx_strand_id
1 'polypeptide(L)'
;MAFCDNGKRVDVPGLPKLEALLKSSERELVYYVHFLQCNDKTSRYISDVDYSNLNSIKNLIRNALYKSDARTGDIDLIIDEMLNGYHDDAISESDISWLKEDRRACFWFLFNVLIHDTDLKFDRDIINNNALNTQSNSIYYSVTAWLDKRFYSYRQSELSRKIMNYEKDWRAIKTNKVYPWLERKNDHNEIKYCYDYLKDKGMKIILSSMSKRDVTLIFEFCDNSDFNYKDIVMAFFDYIQGYSDNGDIVADSLKVKMSSGLSSWKNRKNKDEYTDLHFDIKNENIPKLEELQKILNLYSKKDVVNELIERFYEQYNKS
;
A
#
# COMPACT_ATOMS: atom_id res chain seq x y z
N MET A 1 2.13 36.69 14.90
CA MET A 1 1.69 36.82 16.31
C MET A 1 2.82 37.46 17.09
N ALA A 2 2.57 38.58 17.77
CA ALA A 2 3.55 39.22 18.66
C ALA A 2 3.20 38.85 20.11
N PHE A 3 4.20 38.48 20.91
CA PHE A 3 4.02 38.34 22.35
C PHE A 3 4.43 39.64 23.03
N CYS A 4 3.61 40.10 23.96
CA CYS A 4 3.93 41.21 24.83
C CYS A 4 4.56 40.65 26.10
N ASP A 5 5.83 40.96 26.32
CA ASP A 5 6.45 40.82 27.63
C ASP A 5 6.56 42.22 28.23
N ASN A 6 5.94 42.43 29.40
CA ASN A 6 5.79 43.75 30.03
C ASN A 6 5.23 44.87 29.11
N GLY A 7 4.33 44.52 28.19
CA GLY A 7 3.68 45.50 27.29
C GLY A 7 4.57 46.02 26.16
N LYS A 8 5.80 45.51 26.00
CA LYS A 8 6.64 45.76 24.82
C LYS A 8 6.55 44.58 23.85
N ARG A 9 6.41 44.87 22.55
CA ARG A 9 6.62 43.86 21.50
C ARG A 9 8.09 43.45 21.58
N VAL A 10 8.33 42.20 21.92
CA VAL A 10 9.67 41.61 21.83
C VAL A 10 9.78 40.94 20.47
N ASP A 11 10.87 41.20 19.74
CA ASP A 11 11.17 40.48 18.52
C ASP A 11 11.30 38.99 18.85
N VAL A 12 10.58 38.16 18.11
CA VAL A 12 10.63 36.72 18.30
C VAL A 12 11.94 36.23 17.65
N PRO A 13 12.88 35.64 18.41
CA PRO A 13 14.13 35.12 17.85
C PRO A 13 13.86 34.16 16.69
N GLY A 14 14.63 34.28 15.61
CA GLY A 14 14.50 33.47 14.40
C GLY A 14 13.29 33.75 13.51
N LEU A 15 12.44 34.74 13.81
CA LEU A 15 11.22 35.02 13.02
C LEU A 15 11.47 35.30 11.53
N PRO A 16 12.46 36.13 11.12
CA PRO A 16 12.73 36.36 9.70
C PRO A 16 13.22 35.10 8.98
N LYS A 17 14.06 34.30 9.64
CA LYS A 17 14.63 33.06 9.10
C LYS A 17 13.59 31.96 8.97
N LEU A 18 12.70 31.85 9.96
CA LEU A 18 11.55 30.96 9.91
C LEU A 18 10.60 31.35 8.76
N GLU A 19 10.26 32.63 8.60
CA GLU A 19 9.39 33.05 7.50
C GLU A 19 10.04 32.86 6.12
N ALA A 20 11.38 32.85 6.03
CA ALA A 20 12.10 32.43 4.83
C ALA A 20 12.01 30.90 4.62
N LEU A 21 12.26 30.10 5.66
CA LEU A 21 12.11 28.63 5.65
C LEU A 21 10.71 28.21 5.20
N LEU A 22 9.66 28.88 5.68
CA LEU A 22 8.26 28.56 5.34
C LEU A 22 7.86 28.94 3.89
N LYS A 23 8.77 29.58 3.13
CA LYS A 23 8.62 29.85 1.69
C LYS A 23 9.33 28.81 0.81
N SER A 24 10.00 27.84 1.42
CA SER A 24 10.60 26.70 0.72
C SER A 24 9.57 25.92 -0.13
N SER A 25 10.13 25.11 -1.04
CA SER A 25 9.37 24.17 -1.87
C SER A 25 8.56 23.17 -1.03
N GLU A 26 7.55 22.56 -1.63
CA GLU A 26 6.74 21.53 -0.96
C GLU A 26 7.61 20.36 -0.45
N ARG A 27 8.57 19.92 -1.26
CA ARG A 27 9.49 18.84 -0.94
C ARG A 27 10.36 19.13 0.28
N GLU A 28 10.91 20.34 0.35
CA GLU A 28 11.67 20.85 1.50
C GLU A 28 10.79 20.91 2.76
N LEU A 29 9.58 21.45 2.65
CA LEU A 29 8.67 21.55 3.80
C LEU A 29 8.27 20.18 4.35
N VAL A 30 8.09 19.18 3.48
CA VAL A 30 7.89 17.78 3.89
C VAL A 30 9.12 17.28 4.64
N TYR A 31 10.32 17.42 4.06
CA TYR A 31 11.57 17.02 4.73
C TYR A 31 11.72 17.67 6.12
N TYR A 32 11.43 18.96 6.24
CA TYR A 32 11.48 19.71 7.49
C TYR A 32 10.54 19.16 8.57
N VAL A 33 9.30 18.82 8.21
CA VAL A 33 8.38 18.17 9.15
C VAL A 33 8.95 16.85 9.64
N HIS A 34 9.52 16.05 8.74
CA HIS A 34 10.14 14.78 9.09
C HIS A 34 11.38 14.90 9.97
N PHE A 35 12.24 15.87 9.68
CA PHE A 35 13.38 16.21 10.53
C PHE A 35 12.90 16.51 11.96
N LEU A 36 11.84 17.32 12.10
CA LEU A 36 11.27 17.68 13.39
C LEU A 36 10.58 16.49 14.10
N GLN A 37 10.03 15.52 13.36
CA GLN A 37 9.51 14.28 13.94
C GLN A 37 10.61 13.40 14.54
N CYS A 38 11.81 13.44 13.96
CA CYS A 38 12.94 12.61 14.42
C CYS A 38 13.72 13.25 15.59
N ASN A 39 13.48 14.52 15.90
CA ASN A 39 14.18 15.21 16.96
C ASN A 39 13.38 15.15 18.28
N ASP A 40 13.99 14.61 19.33
CA ASP A 40 13.36 14.39 20.64
C ASP A 40 12.71 15.65 21.26
N LYS A 41 13.23 16.83 20.93
CA LYS A 41 12.72 18.09 21.49
C LYS A 41 11.43 18.54 20.79
N THR A 42 11.30 18.24 19.50
CA THR A 42 10.23 18.75 18.63
C THR A 42 9.18 17.70 18.29
N SER A 43 9.51 16.41 18.35
CA SER A 43 8.66 15.29 17.91
C SER A 43 7.26 15.31 18.54
N ARG A 44 7.15 15.63 19.84
CA ARG A 44 5.88 15.77 20.57
C ARG A 44 4.92 16.84 20.03
N TYR A 45 5.39 17.73 19.15
CA TYR A 45 4.60 18.80 18.54
C TYR A 45 4.24 18.54 17.07
N ILE A 46 4.66 17.40 16.52
CA ILE A 46 4.39 17.01 15.15
C ILE A 46 3.62 15.68 15.15
N SER A 47 2.30 15.76 14.99
CA SER A 47 1.40 14.62 14.80
C SER A 47 0.46 14.86 13.63
N ASP A 48 -0.22 13.80 13.19
CA ASP A 48 -1.35 13.86 12.24
C ASP A 48 -1.04 14.63 10.95
N VAL A 49 0.15 14.36 10.39
CA VAL A 49 0.65 15.11 9.25
C VAL A 49 -0.09 14.68 7.97
N ASP A 50 -0.75 15.63 7.31
CA ASP A 50 -1.25 15.45 5.95
C ASP A 50 -0.32 16.20 4.98
N TYR A 51 0.48 15.45 4.21
CA TYR A 51 1.44 16.03 3.27
C TYR A 51 0.77 16.77 2.11
N SER A 52 -0.52 16.55 1.86
CA SER A 52 -1.27 17.31 0.85
C SER A 52 -1.67 18.71 1.31
N ASN A 53 -1.57 19.01 2.60
CA ASN A 53 -1.98 20.28 3.18
C ASN A 53 -0.77 21.14 3.60
N LEU A 54 -0.20 21.85 2.62
CA LEU A 54 0.95 22.74 2.83
C LEU A 54 0.76 23.77 3.95
N ASN A 55 -0.45 24.29 4.12
CA ASN A 55 -0.72 25.25 5.19
C ASN A 55 -0.65 24.59 6.57
N SER A 56 -1.16 23.36 6.69
CA SER A 56 -1.03 22.55 7.89
C SER A 56 0.44 22.27 8.20
N ILE A 57 1.22 21.82 7.20
CA ILE A 57 2.67 21.58 7.31
C ILE A 57 3.41 22.81 7.84
N LYS A 58 3.18 23.99 7.24
CA LYS A 58 3.82 25.24 7.68
C LYS A 58 3.47 25.60 9.12
N ASN A 59 2.22 25.34 9.53
CA ASN A 59 1.79 25.57 10.90
C ASN A 59 2.42 24.57 11.89
N LEU A 60 2.59 23.31 11.50
CA LEU A 60 3.28 22.29 12.28
C LEU A 60 4.75 22.65 12.51
N ILE A 61 5.48 23.02 11.45
CA ILE A 61 6.88 23.48 11.54
C ILE A 61 6.98 24.67 12.49
N ARG A 62 6.14 25.71 12.27
CA ARG A 62 6.11 26.91 13.11
C ARG A 62 5.83 26.57 14.57
N ASN A 63 4.84 25.71 14.84
CA ASN A 63 4.45 25.34 16.18
C ASN A 63 5.55 24.54 16.88
N ALA A 64 6.18 23.58 16.21
CA ALA A 64 7.22 22.76 16.81
C ALA A 64 8.47 23.57 17.17
N LEU A 65 8.91 24.48 16.28
CA LEU A 65 10.06 25.35 16.57
C LEU A 65 9.78 26.33 17.71
N TYR A 66 8.56 26.87 17.82
CA TYR A 66 8.22 27.83 18.89
C TYR A 66 7.79 27.22 20.22
N LYS A 67 7.25 25.99 20.22
CA LYS A 67 6.77 25.34 21.45
C LYS A 67 7.79 24.37 22.05
N SER A 68 8.74 23.88 21.26
CA SER A 68 9.83 23.06 21.80
C SER A 68 10.78 23.90 22.65
N ASP A 69 11.55 23.21 23.50
CA ASP A 69 12.64 23.82 24.28
C ASP A 69 13.72 24.47 23.37
N ALA A 70 13.58 24.41 22.05
CA ALA A 70 14.26 25.32 21.11
C ALA A 70 14.06 26.80 21.46
N ARG A 71 12.99 27.18 22.17
CA ARG A 71 12.83 28.53 22.75
C ARG A 71 13.91 28.90 23.76
N THR A 72 14.56 27.92 24.39
CA THR A 72 15.72 28.10 25.29
C THR A 72 17.05 27.77 24.61
N GLY A 73 17.01 27.21 23.40
CA GLY A 73 18.15 26.96 22.52
C GLY A 73 18.20 27.95 21.35
N ASP A 74 19.10 27.70 20.41
CA ASP A 74 19.22 28.52 19.21
C ASP A 74 18.29 28.00 18.11
N ILE A 75 17.12 28.64 17.92
CA ILE A 75 16.18 28.32 16.84
C ILE A 75 16.87 28.45 15.47
N ASP A 76 17.78 29.42 15.31
CA ASP A 76 18.47 29.63 14.04
C ASP A 76 19.41 28.46 13.72
N LEU A 77 20.03 27.85 14.74
CA LEU A 77 20.83 26.62 14.59
C LEU A 77 19.99 25.45 14.09
N ILE A 78 18.80 25.21 14.67
CA ILE A 78 17.90 24.13 14.21
C ILE A 78 17.47 24.38 12.77
N ILE A 79 17.16 25.63 12.41
CA ILE A 79 16.81 25.98 11.03
C ILE A 79 17.99 25.72 10.08
N ASP A 80 19.23 26.03 10.49
CA ASP A 80 20.42 25.72 9.67
C ASP A 80 20.63 24.22 9.51
N GLU A 81 20.45 23.43 10.57
CA GLU A 81 20.52 21.96 10.49
C GLU A 81 19.48 21.40 9.52
N MET A 82 18.25 21.93 9.54
CA MET A 82 17.19 21.52 8.60
C MET A 82 17.55 21.85 7.15
N LEU A 83 18.05 23.05 6.89
CA LEU A 83 18.45 23.50 5.55
C LEU A 83 19.62 22.67 5.01
N ASN A 84 20.68 22.53 5.82
CA ASN A 84 21.87 21.77 5.43
C ASN A 84 21.55 20.30 5.27
N GLY A 85 20.79 19.70 6.19
CA GLY A 85 20.36 18.30 6.08
C GLY A 85 19.56 18.03 4.80
N TYR A 86 18.68 18.94 4.39
CA TYR A 86 17.98 18.79 3.12
C TYR A 86 18.96 18.78 1.92
N HIS A 87 19.92 19.71 1.90
CA HIS A 87 20.85 19.81 0.79
C HIS A 87 21.89 18.69 0.73
N ASP A 88 22.31 18.19 1.89
CA ASP A 88 23.38 17.19 1.99
C ASP A 88 22.83 15.75 1.93
N ASP A 89 21.66 15.52 2.53
CA ASP A 89 21.14 14.17 2.78
C ASP A 89 19.88 13.80 2.01
N ALA A 90 19.02 14.77 1.65
CA ALA A 90 17.77 14.43 0.97
C ALA A 90 18.02 13.92 -0.45
N ILE A 91 17.17 12.99 -0.88
CA ILE A 91 17.21 12.50 -2.26
C ILE A 91 16.77 13.62 -3.20
N SER A 92 17.59 13.90 -4.22
CA SER A 92 17.27 14.88 -5.25
C SER A 92 15.93 14.59 -5.91
N GLU A 93 15.05 15.59 -5.99
CA GLU A 93 13.72 15.45 -6.59
C GLU A 93 13.79 15.03 -8.06
N SER A 94 14.88 15.36 -8.78
CA SER A 94 15.14 14.90 -10.14
C SER A 94 15.18 13.37 -10.25
N ASP A 95 15.83 12.72 -9.29
CA ASP A 95 16.14 11.28 -9.31
C ASP A 95 14.89 10.44 -9.02
N ILE A 96 13.92 11.02 -8.33
CA ILE A 96 12.66 10.39 -7.92
C ILE A 96 11.43 10.98 -8.60
N SER A 97 11.62 11.83 -9.61
CA SER A 97 10.53 12.52 -10.32
C SER A 97 9.51 11.55 -10.94
N TRP A 98 9.94 10.34 -11.31
CA TRP A 98 9.10 9.26 -11.83
C TRP A 98 8.07 8.70 -10.83
N LEU A 99 8.19 9.02 -9.53
CA LEU A 99 7.23 8.64 -8.50
C LEU A 99 6.09 9.64 -8.34
N LYS A 100 6.33 10.93 -8.62
CA LYS A 100 5.47 12.06 -8.21
C LYS A 100 4.01 11.94 -8.69
N GLU A 101 3.83 11.48 -9.92
CA GLU A 101 2.52 11.34 -10.56
C GLU A 101 2.08 9.87 -10.74
N ASP A 102 2.82 8.92 -10.15
CA ASP A 102 2.57 7.50 -10.31
C ASP A 102 2.50 6.82 -8.93
N ARG A 103 1.28 6.78 -8.38
CA ARG A 103 0.99 6.11 -7.09
C ARG A 103 1.47 4.65 -7.11
N ARG A 104 1.35 3.98 -8.25
CA ARG A 104 1.70 2.57 -8.42
C ARG A 104 3.22 2.40 -8.36
N ALA A 105 3.96 3.30 -9.00
CA ALA A 105 5.41 3.38 -8.88
C ALA A 105 5.87 3.58 -7.43
N CYS A 106 5.16 4.43 -6.65
CA CYS A 106 5.47 4.64 -5.23
C CYS A 106 5.39 3.34 -4.42
N PHE A 107 4.31 2.57 -4.57
CA PHE A 107 4.15 1.30 -3.85
C PHE A 107 5.11 0.23 -4.35
N TRP A 108 5.30 0.11 -5.67
CA TRP A 108 6.26 -0.84 -6.24
C TRP A 108 7.68 -0.56 -5.72
N PHE A 109 8.08 0.70 -5.70
CA PHE A 109 9.39 1.10 -5.19
C PHE A 109 9.52 0.82 -3.70
N LEU A 110 8.49 1.14 -2.92
CA LEU A 110 8.45 0.85 -1.48
C LEU A 110 8.64 -0.66 -1.21
N PHE A 111 7.93 -1.54 -1.92
CA PHE A 111 8.10 -3.00 -1.75
C PHE A 111 9.52 -3.46 -2.09
N ASN A 112 10.13 -2.91 -3.14
CA ASN A 112 11.50 -3.24 -3.51
C ASN A 112 12.50 -2.83 -2.43
N VAL A 113 12.39 -1.61 -1.89
CA VAL A 113 13.27 -1.16 -0.81
C VAL A 113 13.03 -1.96 0.47
N LEU A 114 11.77 -2.27 0.80
CA LEU A 114 11.40 -3.09 1.96
C LEU A 114 11.92 -4.54 1.90
N ILE A 115 12.25 -5.07 0.72
CA ILE A 115 12.65 -6.48 0.60
C ILE A 115 14.15 -6.61 0.35
N HIS A 116 14.69 -5.74 -0.49
CA HIS A 116 16.08 -5.86 -0.93
C HIS A 116 17.04 -4.99 -0.12
N ASP A 117 16.51 -3.96 0.56
CA ASP A 117 17.33 -2.91 1.13
C ASP A 117 17.10 -2.66 2.62
N THR A 118 16.19 -3.37 3.30
CA THR A 118 16.02 -3.25 4.76
C THR A 118 16.64 -4.44 5.49
N ASP A 119 17.36 -4.12 6.56
CA ASP A 119 17.77 -5.14 7.54
C ASP A 119 16.55 -5.56 8.36
N LEU A 120 16.38 -6.87 8.59
CA LEU A 120 15.25 -7.53 9.27
C LEU A 120 14.68 -6.87 10.53
N LYS A 121 15.49 -6.10 11.28
CA LYS A 121 15.03 -5.39 12.48
C LYS A 121 14.19 -4.15 12.14
N PHE A 122 14.43 -3.52 11.00
CA PHE A 122 13.75 -2.29 10.57
C PHE A 122 12.34 -2.53 10.03
N ASP A 123 12.05 -3.75 9.56
CA ASP A 123 10.75 -4.14 9.00
C ASP A 123 9.59 -3.94 10.00
N ARG A 124 9.82 -4.15 11.30
CA ARG A 124 8.82 -3.90 12.34
C ARG A 124 8.72 -2.44 12.75
N ASP A 125 9.77 -1.65 12.60
CA ASP A 125 9.75 -0.23 12.97
C ASP A 125 8.93 0.60 11.97
N ILE A 126 8.90 0.20 10.70
CA ILE A 126 8.06 0.83 9.66
C ILE A 126 6.58 0.67 10.00
N ILE A 127 6.21 -0.51 10.49
CA ILE A 127 4.84 -0.86 10.84
C ILE A 127 4.44 -0.26 12.20
N ASN A 128 5.35 -0.20 13.18
CA ASN A 128 4.98 0.08 14.57
C ASN A 128 5.34 1.49 15.08
N ASN A 129 6.19 2.27 14.39
CA ASN A 129 6.69 3.56 14.89
C ASN A 129 6.33 4.78 14.02
N ASN A 130 5.32 4.69 13.15
CA ASN A 130 4.92 5.76 12.22
C ASN A 130 6.10 6.29 11.36
N ALA A 131 7.13 5.48 11.13
CA ALA A 131 8.29 5.87 10.33
C ALA A 131 7.90 6.14 8.86
N LEU A 132 6.88 5.42 8.38
CA LEU A 132 6.15 5.75 7.17
C LEU A 132 4.78 6.27 7.57
N ASN A 133 4.42 7.49 7.16
CA ASN A 133 3.10 8.04 7.43
C ASN A 133 2.08 7.49 6.42
N THR A 134 1.34 6.46 6.80
CA THR A 134 0.33 5.82 5.94
C THR A 134 -1.01 6.54 5.90
N GLN A 135 -1.20 7.54 6.77
CA GLN A 135 -2.45 8.30 6.93
C GLN A 135 -2.51 9.57 6.08
N SER A 136 -1.37 9.98 5.53
CA SER A 136 -1.30 11.12 4.62
C SER A 136 -1.99 10.83 3.28
N ASN A 137 -2.63 11.85 2.71
CA ASN A 137 -3.26 11.75 1.40
C ASN A 137 -2.26 11.68 0.23
N SER A 138 -0.96 11.88 0.48
CA SER A 138 0.10 11.79 -0.53
C SER A 138 1.07 10.64 -0.27
N ILE A 139 0.89 9.52 -1.00
CA ILE A 139 1.82 8.38 -0.97
C ILE A 139 3.23 8.79 -1.41
N TYR A 140 3.35 9.70 -2.39
CA TYR A 140 4.64 10.20 -2.86
C TYR A 140 5.43 10.83 -1.72
N TYR A 141 4.82 11.73 -0.95
CA TYR A 141 5.51 12.37 0.17
C TYR A 141 5.74 11.42 1.34
N SER A 142 4.83 10.48 1.60
CA SER A 142 5.06 9.44 2.60
C SER A 142 6.28 8.59 2.27
N VAL A 143 6.38 8.10 1.03
CA VAL A 143 7.49 7.26 0.58
C VAL A 143 8.79 8.06 0.55
N THR A 144 8.82 9.24 -0.06
CA THR A 144 10.05 10.04 -0.19
C THR A 144 10.65 10.46 1.15
N ALA A 145 9.81 10.88 2.08
CA ALA A 145 10.29 11.20 3.42
C ALA A 145 10.86 10.00 4.19
N TRP A 146 10.24 8.84 4.04
CA TRP A 146 10.77 7.61 4.62
C TRP A 146 12.13 7.24 3.98
N LEU A 147 12.26 7.42 2.67
CA LEU A 147 13.49 7.12 1.94
C LEU A 147 14.65 8.05 2.34
N ASP A 148 14.39 9.36 2.50
CA ASP A 148 15.40 10.30 3.01
C ASP A 148 16.01 9.79 4.33
N LYS A 149 15.16 9.21 5.19
CA LYS A 149 15.61 8.59 6.44
C LYS A 149 16.40 7.31 6.24
N ARG A 150 15.92 6.43 5.36
CA ARG A 150 16.52 5.12 5.15
C ARG A 150 17.92 5.23 4.58
N PHE A 151 18.16 6.24 3.75
CA PHE A 151 19.39 6.37 2.98
C PHE A 151 20.40 7.37 3.55
N TYR A 152 20.16 7.96 4.73
CA TYR A 152 21.13 8.82 5.43
C TYR A 152 22.56 8.22 5.51
N SER A 153 22.69 6.89 5.62
CA SER A 153 23.99 6.23 5.71
C SER A 153 24.66 5.94 4.36
N TYR A 154 23.98 6.19 3.24
CA TYR A 154 24.50 5.88 1.91
C TYR A 154 25.23 7.09 1.33
N ARG A 155 26.29 6.83 0.56
CA ARG A 155 26.92 7.88 -0.25
C ARG A 155 25.94 8.28 -1.36
N GLN A 156 25.74 9.58 -1.56
CA GLN A 156 24.80 10.12 -2.56
C GLN A 156 24.98 9.51 -3.96
N SER A 157 26.21 9.29 -4.41
CA SER A 157 26.47 8.68 -5.73
C SER A 157 26.03 7.21 -5.83
N GLU A 158 26.09 6.46 -4.73
CA GLU A 158 25.60 5.08 -4.69
C GLU A 158 24.07 5.04 -4.66
N LEU A 159 23.47 5.98 -3.93
CA LEU A 159 22.02 6.16 -3.83
C LEU A 159 21.41 6.52 -5.18
N SER A 160 21.91 7.55 -5.88
CA SER A 160 21.40 7.94 -7.20
C SER A 160 21.50 6.80 -8.21
N ARG A 161 22.61 6.05 -8.23
CA ARG A 161 22.76 4.87 -9.11
C ARG A 161 21.71 3.80 -8.81
N LYS A 162 21.41 3.60 -7.52
CA LYS A 162 20.42 2.62 -7.08
C LYS A 162 19.00 3.02 -7.47
N ILE A 163 18.64 4.28 -7.25
CA ILE A 163 17.34 4.84 -7.65
C ILE A 163 17.17 4.75 -9.17
N MET A 164 18.21 5.04 -9.94
CA MET A 164 18.18 4.92 -11.40
C MET A 164 17.93 3.48 -11.87
N ASN A 165 18.48 2.48 -11.17
CA ASN A 165 18.20 1.07 -11.48
C ASN A 165 16.73 0.75 -11.20
N TYR A 166 16.17 1.19 -10.07
CA TYR A 166 14.75 1.01 -9.78
C TYR A 166 13.84 1.68 -10.81
N GLU A 167 14.18 2.89 -11.26
CA GLU A 167 13.41 3.56 -12.32
C GLU A 167 13.44 2.74 -13.62
N LYS A 168 14.60 2.19 -13.99
CA LYS A 168 14.74 1.36 -15.19
C LYS A 168 13.89 0.10 -15.10
N ASP A 169 13.91 -0.57 -13.95
CA ASP A 169 13.12 -1.78 -13.71
C ASP A 169 11.62 -1.44 -13.71
N TRP A 170 11.22 -0.33 -13.08
CA TRP A 170 9.85 0.18 -13.13
C TRP A 170 9.39 0.43 -14.57
N ARG A 171 10.22 1.07 -15.39
CA ARG A 171 9.88 1.34 -16.79
C ARG A 171 9.67 0.06 -17.60
N ALA A 172 10.32 -1.04 -17.24
CA ALA A 172 10.10 -2.35 -17.86
C ALA A 172 8.80 -3.01 -17.37
N ILE A 173 8.47 -2.86 -16.08
CA ILE A 173 7.34 -3.53 -15.42
C ILE A 173 6.02 -2.78 -15.62
N LYS A 174 6.04 -1.45 -15.75
CA LYS A 174 4.82 -0.61 -15.76
C LYS A 174 3.79 -0.98 -16.84
N THR A 175 4.19 -1.72 -17.87
CA THR A 175 3.32 -2.25 -18.94
C THR A 175 2.62 -3.57 -18.56
N ASN A 176 2.67 -3.97 -17.28
CA ASN A 176 2.01 -5.14 -16.72
C ASN A 176 0.60 -5.36 -17.26
N LYS A 177 0.36 -6.52 -17.88
CA LYS A 177 -0.92 -6.89 -18.51
C LYS A 177 -2.04 -7.16 -17.50
N VAL A 178 -1.71 -7.30 -16.22
CA VAL A 178 -2.68 -7.43 -15.13
C VAL A 178 -3.23 -6.07 -14.73
N TYR A 179 -2.46 -4.99 -14.89
CA TYR A 179 -2.87 -3.65 -14.48
C TYR A 179 -4.20 -3.20 -15.12
N PRO A 180 -4.41 -3.27 -16.45
CA PRO A 180 -5.69 -2.86 -17.05
C PRO A 180 -6.90 -3.66 -16.57
N TRP A 181 -6.69 -4.87 -16.04
CA TRP A 181 -7.75 -5.69 -15.48
C TRP A 181 -8.14 -5.30 -14.06
N LEU A 182 -7.18 -4.90 -13.22
CA LEU A 182 -7.42 -4.40 -11.87
C LEU A 182 -7.92 -2.96 -11.88
N GLU A 183 -7.38 -2.12 -12.77
CA GLU A 183 -7.75 -0.70 -12.89
C GLU A 183 -9.25 -0.52 -13.14
N ARG A 184 -9.85 -1.37 -13.97
CA ARG A 184 -11.30 -1.36 -14.29
C ARG A 184 -12.21 -1.74 -13.12
N LYS A 185 -11.67 -2.23 -12.00
CA LYS A 185 -12.44 -2.63 -10.82
C LYS A 185 -12.62 -1.42 -9.90
N ASN A 186 -13.87 -1.02 -9.69
CA ASN A 186 -14.23 0.11 -8.83
C ASN A 186 -15.08 -0.30 -7.62
N ASP A 187 -15.63 -1.52 -7.61
CA ASP A 187 -16.35 -2.03 -6.45
C ASP A 187 -15.37 -2.42 -5.33
N HIS A 188 -15.60 -1.87 -4.14
CA HIS A 188 -14.76 -2.11 -2.96
C HIS A 188 -14.71 -3.61 -2.60
N ASN A 189 -15.82 -4.34 -2.74
CA ASN A 189 -15.86 -5.75 -2.37
C ASN A 189 -15.11 -6.63 -3.38
N GLU A 190 -15.09 -6.27 -4.66
CA GLU A 190 -14.27 -6.94 -5.68
C GLU A 190 -12.78 -6.77 -5.40
N ILE A 191 -12.36 -5.56 -5.06
CA ILE A 191 -10.96 -5.28 -4.69
C ILE A 191 -10.58 -6.05 -3.43
N LYS A 192 -11.44 -6.02 -2.40
CA LYS A 192 -11.24 -6.80 -1.18
C LYS A 192 -11.15 -8.30 -1.46
N TYR A 193 -12.05 -8.83 -2.30
CA TYR A 193 -11.97 -10.24 -2.74
C TYR A 193 -10.63 -10.55 -3.41
N CYS A 194 -10.12 -9.68 -4.28
CA CYS A 194 -8.82 -9.88 -4.91
C CYS A 194 -7.70 -9.93 -3.86
N TYR A 195 -7.72 -9.02 -2.90
CA TYR A 195 -6.76 -9.00 -1.80
C TYR A 195 -6.81 -10.29 -0.96
N ASP A 196 -8.00 -10.68 -0.49
CA ASP A 196 -8.22 -11.90 0.28
C ASP A 196 -7.81 -13.15 -0.51
N TYR A 197 -8.09 -13.17 -1.82
CA TYR A 197 -7.68 -14.27 -2.68
C TYR A 197 -6.16 -14.44 -2.70
N LEU A 198 -5.38 -13.35 -2.77
CA LEU A 198 -3.92 -13.42 -2.78
C LEU A 198 -3.39 -14.04 -1.48
N LYS A 199 -3.96 -13.67 -0.33
CA LYS A 199 -3.58 -14.19 0.99
C LYS A 199 -3.94 -15.65 1.18
N ASP A 200 -5.16 -16.05 0.78
CA ASP A 200 -5.71 -17.35 1.16
C ASP A 200 -5.50 -18.43 0.09
N LYS A 201 -5.69 -18.09 -1.18
CA LYS A 201 -5.76 -19.05 -2.29
C LYS A 201 -4.60 -18.92 -3.26
N GLY A 202 -4.12 -17.69 -3.47
CA GLY A 202 -3.02 -17.34 -4.35
C GLY A 202 -1.65 -17.71 -3.78
N MET A 203 -1.53 -17.86 -2.46
CA MET A 203 -0.26 -18.05 -1.76
C MET A 203 0.59 -19.18 -2.34
N LYS A 204 0.02 -20.36 -2.66
CA LYS A 204 0.78 -21.46 -3.27
C LYS A 204 1.44 -21.07 -4.60
N ILE A 205 0.79 -20.21 -5.38
CA ILE A 205 1.29 -19.75 -6.68
C ILE A 205 2.34 -18.66 -6.46
N ILE A 206 2.09 -17.72 -5.54
CA ILE A 206 3.05 -16.67 -5.19
C ILE A 206 4.37 -17.27 -4.67
N LEU A 207 4.28 -18.27 -3.79
CA LEU A 207 5.44 -18.96 -3.21
C LEU A 207 6.23 -19.81 -4.23
N SER A 208 5.75 -19.93 -5.48
CA SER A 208 6.53 -20.58 -6.54
C SER A 208 7.59 -19.66 -7.15
N SER A 209 7.45 -18.34 -6.99
CA SER A 209 8.45 -17.35 -7.44
C SER A 209 9.06 -16.53 -6.31
N MET A 210 8.33 -16.32 -5.21
CA MET A 210 8.77 -15.48 -4.09
C MET A 210 9.04 -16.27 -2.82
N SER A 211 9.97 -15.78 -2.00
CA SER A 211 10.19 -16.38 -0.68
C SER A 211 8.99 -16.14 0.24
N LYS A 212 8.68 -17.11 1.11
CA LYS A 212 7.60 -16.97 2.11
C LYS A 212 7.81 -15.74 2.98
N ARG A 213 9.06 -15.42 3.30
CA ARG A 213 9.44 -14.27 4.10
C ARG A 213 9.00 -12.97 3.43
N ASP A 214 9.38 -12.75 2.18
CA ASP A 214 9.12 -11.48 1.48
C ASP A 214 7.62 -11.25 1.27
N VAL A 215 6.90 -12.32 0.93
CA VAL A 215 5.43 -12.27 0.80
C VAL A 215 4.75 -11.93 2.12
N THR A 216 5.21 -12.53 3.22
CA THR A 216 4.67 -12.25 4.56
C THR A 216 4.92 -10.79 4.93
N LEU A 217 6.12 -10.28 4.69
CA LEU A 217 6.46 -8.88 4.96
C LEU A 217 5.57 -7.90 4.20
N ILE A 218 5.35 -8.12 2.90
CA ILE A 218 4.46 -7.24 2.12
C ILE A 218 3.05 -7.27 2.70
N PHE A 219 2.50 -8.46 2.98
CA PHE A 219 1.13 -8.53 3.49
C PHE A 219 1.00 -7.96 4.90
N GLU A 220 1.96 -8.18 5.79
CA GLU A 220 2.00 -7.55 7.11
C GLU A 220 2.07 -6.03 7.00
N PHE A 221 2.93 -5.49 6.12
CA PHE A 221 2.98 -4.05 5.85
C PHE A 221 1.62 -3.53 5.37
N CYS A 222 1.00 -4.24 4.43
CA CYS A 222 -0.28 -3.84 3.86
C CYS A 222 -1.43 -3.91 4.86
N ASP A 223 -1.51 -4.97 5.69
CA ASP A 223 -2.52 -5.16 6.72
C ASP A 223 -2.48 -4.09 7.81
N ASN A 224 -1.28 -3.56 8.11
CA ASN A 224 -1.08 -2.54 9.13
C ASN A 224 -1.03 -1.11 8.57
N SER A 225 -1.16 -0.95 7.25
CA SER A 225 -1.18 0.36 6.60
C SER A 225 -2.62 0.84 6.35
N ASP A 226 -2.84 2.15 6.43
CA ASP A 226 -4.12 2.78 6.07
C ASP A 226 -4.29 2.98 4.55
N PHE A 227 -3.45 2.33 3.73
CA PHE A 227 -3.49 2.46 2.28
C PHE A 227 -4.65 1.70 1.63
N ASN A 228 -5.06 2.17 0.45
CA ASN A 228 -6.16 1.58 -0.31
C ASN A 228 -5.78 0.19 -0.86
N TYR A 229 -6.61 -0.83 -0.59
CA TYR A 229 -6.43 -2.18 -1.11
C TYR A 229 -6.25 -2.27 -2.62
N LYS A 230 -6.87 -1.37 -3.41
CA LYS A 230 -6.71 -1.35 -4.87
C LYS A 230 -5.27 -1.03 -5.26
N ASP A 231 -4.70 -0.02 -4.63
CA ASP A 231 -3.32 0.39 -4.88
C ASP A 231 -2.33 -0.72 -4.49
N ILE A 232 -2.57 -1.33 -3.32
CA ILE A 232 -1.80 -2.48 -2.81
C ILE A 232 -1.83 -3.65 -3.79
N VAL A 233 -3.03 -4.08 -4.23
CA VAL A 233 -3.17 -5.22 -5.14
C VAL A 233 -2.48 -4.93 -6.47
N MET A 234 -2.65 -3.74 -7.05
CA MET A 234 -1.98 -3.37 -8.30
C MET A 234 -0.46 -3.41 -8.16
N ALA A 235 0.09 -2.78 -7.12
CA ALA A 235 1.53 -2.75 -6.89
C ALA A 235 2.12 -4.13 -6.60
N PHE A 236 1.36 -5.01 -5.93
CA PHE A 236 1.79 -6.38 -5.68
C PHE A 236 1.94 -7.20 -6.97
N PHE A 237 1.05 -7.01 -7.96
CA PHE A 237 1.21 -7.65 -9.26
C PHE A 237 2.40 -7.11 -10.04
N ASP A 238 2.67 -5.81 -9.97
CA ASP A 238 3.87 -5.22 -10.56
C ASP A 238 5.13 -5.78 -9.89
N TYR A 239 5.10 -5.92 -8.57
CA TYR A 239 6.21 -6.51 -7.81
C TYR A 239 6.47 -7.96 -8.22
N ILE A 240 5.44 -8.82 -8.22
CA ILE A 240 5.55 -10.22 -8.66
C ILE A 240 6.11 -10.33 -10.07
N GLN A 241 5.63 -9.49 -10.99
CA GLN A 241 6.08 -9.52 -12.38
C GLN A 241 7.58 -9.23 -12.50
N GLY A 242 8.10 -8.30 -11.68
CA GLY A 242 9.51 -7.94 -11.66
C GLY A 242 10.41 -8.83 -10.80
N TYR A 243 9.85 -9.67 -9.93
CA TYR A 243 10.61 -10.34 -8.88
C TYR A 243 11.52 -11.47 -9.39
N SER A 244 11.13 -12.16 -10.46
CA SER A 244 11.86 -13.32 -10.99
C SER A 244 11.66 -13.50 -12.48
N ASP A 245 12.49 -14.33 -13.12
CA ASP A 245 12.39 -14.63 -14.56
C ASP A 245 11.02 -15.18 -15.00
N ASN A 246 10.29 -15.84 -14.10
CA ASN A 246 8.95 -16.37 -14.36
C ASN A 246 7.83 -15.52 -13.75
N GLY A 247 8.15 -14.29 -13.29
CA GLY A 247 7.22 -13.42 -12.58
C GLY A 247 5.97 -13.06 -13.38
N ASP A 248 6.14 -12.87 -14.70
CA ASP A 248 5.04 -12.60 -15.63
C ASP A 248 4.05 -13.78 -15.73
N ILE A 249 4.55 -15.01 -15.81
CA ILE A 249 3.73 -16.24 -15.84
C ILE A 249 2.95 -16.39 -14.53
N VAL A 250 3.60 -16.12 -13.39
CA VAL A 250 2.97 -16.17 -12.06
C VAL A 250 1.86 -15.12 -11.95
N ALA A 251 2.13 -13.88 -12.37
CA ALA A 251 1.16 -12.80 -12.39
C ALA A 251 -0.06 -13.14 -13.28
N ASP A 252 0.15 -13.65 -14.49
CA ASP A 252 -0.93 -14.05 -15.39
C ASP A 252 -1.74 -15.25 -14.83
N SER A 253 -1.08 -16.24 -14.24
CA SER A 253 -1.74 -17.39 -13.59
C SER A 253 -2.64 -16.95 -12.43
N LEU A 254 -2.16 -16.05 -11.58
CA LEU A 254 -2.94 -15.45 -10.51
C LEU A 254 -4.14 -14.67 -11.04
N LYS A 255 -3.94 -13.81 -12.06
CA LYS A 255 -5.01 -13.07 -12.71
C LYS A 255 -6.11 -13.99 -13.24
N VAL A 256 -5.76 -15.06 -13.95
CA VAL A 256 -6.73 -16.00 -14.54
C VAL A 256 -7.56 -16.69 -13.46
N LYS A 257 -6.91 -17.27 -12.45
CA LYS A 257 -7.62 -17.98 -11.38
C LYS A 257 -8.44 -17.04 -10.50
N MET A 258 -7.91 -15.86 -10.23
CA MET A 258 -8.62 -14.83 -9.46
C MET A 258 -9.80 -14.28 -10.24
N SER A 259 -9.70 -14.08 -11.56
CA SER A 259 -10.83 -13.69 -12.42
C SER A 259 -11.95 -14.73 -12.37
N SER A 260 -11.61 -16.01 -12.53
CA SER A 260 -12.57 -17.11 -12.44
C SER A 260 -13.24 -17.18 -11.05
N GLY A 261 -12.43 -17.07 -9.99
CA GLY A 261 -12.91 -17.05 -8.62
C GLY A 261 -13.83 -15.85 -8.33
N LEU A 262 -13.47 -14.66 -8.81
CA LEU A 262 -14.24 -13.44 -8.63
C LEU A 262 -15.58 -13.51 -9.35
N SER A 263 -15.62 -14.00 -10.60
CA SER A 263 -16.87 -14.23 -11.33
C SER A 263 -17.78 -15.20 -10.57
N SER A 264 -17.20 -16.29 -10.05
CA SER A 264 -17.95 -17.26 -9.23
C SER A 264 -18.46 -16.65 -7.92
N TRP A 265 -17.67 -15.78 -7.28
CA TRP A 265 -18.07 -15.09 -6.06
C TRP A 265 -19.17 -14.06 -6.31
N LYS A 266 -19.08 -13.26 -7.38
CA LYS A 266 -20.15 -12.35 -7.81
C LYS A 266 -21.45 -13.10 -8.07
N ASN A 267 -21.36 -14.24 -8.77
CA ASN A 267 -22.52 -15.10 -9.01
C ASN A 267 -23.11 -15.69 -7.73
N ARG A 268 -22.35 -15.81 -6.64
CA ARG A 268 -22.88 -16.21 -5.32
C ARG A 268 -23.43 -15.04 -4.51
N LYS A 269 -22.84 -13.84 -4.64
CA LYS A 269 -23.29 -12.64 -3.92
C LYS A 269 -24.57 -12.06 -4.53
N ASN A 270 -24.74 -12.16 -5.85
CA ASN A 270 -25.96 -11.74 -6.54
C ASN A 270 -27.09 -12.78 -6.42
N LYS A 271 -26.88 -13.89 -5.69
CA LYS A 271 -27.85 -14.98 -5.49
C LYS A 271 -28.80 -14.78 -4.29
N ASP A 272 -29.00 -13.55 -3.83
CA ASP A 272 -30.29 -13.20 -3.20
C ASP A 272 -31.44 -13.20 -4.24
N GLU A 273 -31.11 -13.32 -5.54
CA GLU A 273 -32.03 -13.81 -6.58
C GLU A 273 -31.47 -15.11 -7.19
N TYR A 274 -31.81 -16.23 -6.55
CA TYR A 274 -31.47 -17.57 -7.02
C TYR A 274 -32.23 -17.91 -8.32
N THR A 275 -31.65 -17.63 -9.49
CA THR A 275 -32.20 -18.05 -10.80
C THR A 275 -31.44 -19.27 -11.37
N ASP A 276 -32.24 -20.17 -11.94
CA ASP A 276 -32.01 -21.58 -12.24
C ASP A 276 -30.67 -22.00 -12.86
N LEU A 277 -30.04 -23.02 -12.26
CA LEU A 277 -29.26 -23.98 -13.04
C LEU A 277 -30.27 -24.85 -13.81
N HIS A 278 -30.35 -24.68 -15.14
CA HIS A 278 -30.95 -25.67 -16.01
C HIS A 278 -29.99 -26.85 -16.16
N PHE A 279 -30.36 -28.00 -15.62
CA PHE A 279 -29.68 -29.27 -15.91
C PHE A 279 -30.24 -29.84 -17.20
N ASP A 280 -29.41 -29.97 -18.22
CA ASP A 280 -29.76 -30.74 -19.42
C ASP A 280 -29.72 -32.24 -19.08
N ILE A 281 -30.90 -32.82 -18.87
CA ILE A 281 -31.07 -34.23 -18.55
C ILE A 281 -31.51 -34.93 -19.84
N LYS A 282 -30.78 -35.98 -20.24
CA LYS A 282 -31.18 -36.82 -21.39
C LYS A 282 -32.61 -37.32 -21.20
N ASN A 283 -33.42 -37.28 -22.26
CA ASN A 283 -34.84 -37.69 -22.22
C ASN A 283 -35.06 -39.08 -21.61
N GLU A 284 -34.14 -40.02 -21.84
CA GLU A 284 -34.16 -41.38 -21.28
C GLU A 284 -34.10 -41.45 -19.74
N ASN A 285 -33.61 -40.39 -19.09
CA ASN A 285 -33.46 -40.32 -17.63
C ASN A 285 -34.59 -39.53 -16.95
N ILE A 286 -35.49 -38.89 -17.71
CA ILE A 286 -36.63 -38.16 -17.16
C ILE A 286 -37.56 -39.10 -16.35
N PRO A 287 -37.95 -40.30 -16.85
CA PRO A 287 -38.80 -41.20 -16.08
C PRO A 287 -38.14 -41.67 -14.77
N LYS A 288 -36.82 -41.88 -14.78
CA LYS A 288 -36.06 -42.30 -13.59
C LYS A 288 -36.07 -41.22 -12.50
N LEU A 289 -36.00 -39.95 -12.89
CA LEU A 289 -36.09 -38.83 -11.95
C LEU A 289 -37.49 -38.69 -11.35
N GLU A 290 -38.55 -38.94 -12.12
CA GLU A 290 -39.93 -38.92 -11.61
C GLU A 290 -40.18 -40.05 -10.62
N GLU A 291 -39.59 -41.22 -10.87
CA GLU A 291 -39.64 -42.34 -9.93
C GLU A 291 -38.89 -42.02 -8.63
N LEU A 292 -37.67 -41.48 -8.73
CA LEU A 292 -36.90 -41.03 -7.57
C LEU A 292 -37.60 -39.92 -6.80
N GLN A 293 -38.29 -39.00 -7.49
CA GLN A 293 -39.10 -37.96 -6.86
C GLN A 293 -40.16 -38.55 -5.93
N LYS A 294 -40.84 -39.61 -6.38
CA LYS A 294 -41.85 -40.31 -5.58
C LYS A 294 -41.23 -41.09 -4.42
N ILE A 295 -40.13 -41.79 -4.68
CA ILE A 295 -39.42 -42.61 -3.67
C ILE A 295 -38.89 -41.73 -2.53
N LEU A 296 -38.34 -40.57 -2.87
CA LEU A 296 -37.72 -39.63 -1.94
C LEU A 296 -38.71 -38.63 -1.34
N ASN A 297 -39.97 -38.66 -1.80
CA ASN A 297 -41.04 -37.74 -1.41
C ASN A 297 -40.64 -36.26 -1.57
N LEU A 298 -40.12 -35.90 -2.74
CA LEU A 298 -39.60 -34.57 -3.05
C LEU A 298 -40.55 -33.78 -3.96
N TYR A 299 -40.53 -32.45 -3.83
CA TYR A 299 -41.50 -31.57 -4.49
C TYR A 299 -41.21 -31.33 -5.97
N SER A 300 -39.95 -31.44 -6.39
CA SER A 300 -39.57 -31.22 -7.79
C SER A 300 -38.42 -32.11 -8.25
N LYS A 301 -38.28 -32.27 -9.57
CA LYS A 301 -37.11 -32.92 -10.20
C LYS A 301 -35.79 -32.22 -9.83
N LYS A 302 -35.83 -30.91 -9.56
CA LYS A 302 -34.67 -30.13 -9.10
C LYS A 302 -34.24 -30.56 -7.69
N ASP A 303 -35.20 -30.80 -6.80
CA ASP A 303 -34.93 -31.31 -5.45
C ASP A 303 -34.35 -32.72 -5.50
N VAL A 304 -34.81 -33.56 -6.43
CA VAL A 304 -34.22 -34.89 -6.66
C VAL A 304 -32.75 -34.78 -7.06
N VAL A 305 -32.40 -33.86 -7.97
CA VAL A 305 -30.99 -33.67 -8.37
C VAL A 305 -30.14 -33.20 -7.19
N ASN A 306 -30.65 -32.28 -6.36
CA ASN A 306 -29.92 -31.81 -5.18
C ASN A 306 -29.71 -32.96 -4.17
N GLU A 307 -30.74 -33.75 -3.88
CA GLU A 307 -30.66 -34.91 -2.98
C GLU A 307 -29.67 -35.97 -3.49
N LEU A 308 -29.62 -36.20 -4.81
CA LEU A 308 -28.64 -37.11 -5.41
C LEU A 308 -27.20 -36.59 -5.28
N ILE A 309 -26.98 -35.28 -5.40
CA ILE A 309 -25.66 -34.66 -5.21
C ILE A 309 -25.21 -34.85 -3.76
N GLU A 310 -26.07 -34.56 -2.78
CA GLU A 310 -25.75 -34.72 -1.36
C GLU A 310 -25.40 -36.17 -1.03
N ARG A 311 -26.22 -37.13 -1.48
CA ARG A 311 -25.94 -38.56 -1.28
C ARG A 311 -24.64 -39.02 -1.92
N PHE A 312 -24.31 -38.51 -3.11
CA PHE A 312 -23.04 -38.81 -3.75
C PHE A 312 -21.86 -38.28 -2.93
N TYR A 313 -21.96 -37.05 -2.41
CA TYR A 313 -20.95 -36.47 -1.52
C TYR A 313 -20.79 -37.25 -0.21
N GLU A 314 -21.88 -37.67 0.43
CA GLU A 314 -21.84 -38.48 1.65
C GLU A 314 -21.20 -39.85 1.43
N GLN A 315 -21.42 -40.45 0.27
CA GLN A 315 -20.87 -41.76 -0.08
C GLN A 315 -19.37 -41.69 -0.38
N TYR A 316 -18.92 -40.62 -1.06
CA TYR A 316 -17.50 -40.43 -1.39
C TYR A 316 -16.66 -39.97 -0.19
N ASN A 317 -17.24 -39.25 0.77
CA ASN A 317 -16.53 -38.79 1.98
C ASN A 317 -16.54 -39.81 3.13
N LYS A 318 -17.14 -40.98 2.94
CA LYS A 318 -17.10 -42.13 3.88
C LYS A 318 -16.15 -43.26 3.42
N SER A 319 -15.37 -43.04 2.36
CA SER A 319 -14.35 -43.96 1.83
C SER A 319 -12.94 -43.48 2.18
#